data_AF-A0A2D4KGR7-F1
#
_entry.id   AF-A0A2D4KGR7-F1
#
_cell.length_a   1.000
_cell.length_b   1.000
_cell.length_c   1.000
_cell.angle_alpha   90.00
_cell.angle_beta   90.00
_cell.angle_gamma   90.00
#
_symmetry.space_group_name_H-M   'P 1'
#
loop_
_entity.id
_entity.type
_entity.pdbx_description
1 polymer ?
#
loop_
_entity_poly.entity_id
_entity_poly.type
_entity_poly.pdbx_seq_one_letter_code
_entity_poly.pdbx_strand_id
1 'polypeptide(L)'
;KFLAKQLQPYAESITSHVQNSFHFIEIIKKQNLQPNDLLVSFDVISLFTQVPIKEALTAIQNKYNPPKHILDLTNHCLTNTYFIHNGQRYKQIEGAPMGSSLSPIITNLYMEHFETNALDKSEH
;
A
#
# COMPACT_ATOMS: atom_id res chain seq x y z
N LYS A 1 3.07 -9.09 -14.21
CA LYS A 1 3.35 -7.99 -15.17
C LYS A 1 2.09 -7.36 -15.77
N PHE A 2 1.14 -8.11 -16.34
CA PHE A 2 -0.11 -7.53 -16.87
C PHE A 2 -0.92 -6.79 -15.80
N LEU A 3 -1.31 -7.49 -14.72
CA LEU A 3 -2.11 -6.91 -13.63
C LEU A 3 -1.44 -5.69 -12.99
N ALA A 4 -0.12 -5.74 -12.81
CA ALA A 4 0.65 -4.61 -12.30
C ALA A 4 0.45 -3.35 -13.17
N LYS A 5 0.52 -3.47 -14.50
CA LYS A 5 0.26 -2.35 -15.42
C LYS A 5 -1.17 -1.81 -15.34
N GLN A 6 -2.15 -2.65 -15.00
CA GLN A 6 -3.55 -2.23 -14.88
C GLN A 6 -3.80 -1.47 -13.57
N LEU A 7 -3.10 -1.83 -12.50
CA LEU A 7 -3.28 -1.22 -11.17
C LEU A 7 -2.31 -0.06 -10.88
N GLN A 8 -1.18 -0.01 -11.58
CA GLN A 8 -0.15 1.02 -11.41
C GLN A 8 -0.70 2.46 -11.50
N PRO A 9 -1.60 2.82 -12.44
CA PRO A 9 -2.12 4.19 -12.52
C PRO A 9 -2.83 4.66 -11.25
N TYR A 10 -3.47 3.74 -10.51
CA TYR A 10 -4.11 4.07 -9.24
C TYR A 10 -3.06 4.40 -8.17
N ALA A 11 -1.99 3.61 -8.08
CA ALA A 11 -0.91 3.87 -7.14
C ALA A 11 -0.15 5.16 -7.45
N GLU A 12 -0.03 5.53 -8.72
CA GLU A 12 0.60 6.79 -9.15
C GLU A 12 -0.27 8.03 -8.88
N SER A 13 -1.59 7.84 -8.71
CA SER A 13 -2.53 8.92 -8.37
C SER A 13 -2.57 9.28 -6.88
N ILE A 14 -1.87 8.53 -6.03
CA ILE A 14 -1.78 8.80 -4.59
C ILE A 14 -1.06 10.13 -4.39
N THR A 15 -1.66 11.07 -3.66
CA THR A 15 -1.09 12.40 -3.45
C THR A 15 -0.15 12.48 -2.24
N SER A 16 -0.35 11.64 -1.23
CA SER A 16 0.44 11.59 0.00
C SER A 16 1.75 10.80 -0.18
N HIS A 17 2.64 11.28 -1.06
CA HIS A 17 3.95 10.68 -1.22
C HIS A 17 5.06 11.72 -1.43
N VAL A 18 6.26 11.35 -0.99
CA VAL A 18 7.49 12.09 -1.27
C VAL A 18 8.22 11.38 -2.40
N GLN A 19 8.55 12.11 -3.46
CA GLN A 19 9.17 11.53 -4.66
C GLN A 19 10.69 11.41 -4.50
N ASN A 20 11.30 12.42 -3.89
CA ASN A 20 12.73 12.51 -3.64
C ASN A 20 13.01 13.60 -2.60
N SER A 21 14.28 13.75 -2.22
CA SER A 21 14.73 14.74 -1.23
C SER A 21 14.45 16.19 -1.65
N PHE A 22 14.49 16.52 -2.93
CA PHE A 22 14.16 17.88 -3.41
C PHE A 22 12.67 18.17 -3.22
N HIS A 23 11.79 17.24 -3.60
CA HIS A 23 10.35 17.36 -3.35
C HIS A 23 10.05 17.50 -1.86
N PHE A 24 10.73 16.73 -1.00
CA PHE A 24 10.60 16.86 0.45
C PHE A 24 10.97 18.27 0.95
N ILE A 25 12.10 18.82 0.48
CA ILE A 25 12.53 20.17 0.82
C ILE A 25 11.48 21.21 0.42
N GLU A 26 10.85 21.06 -0.74
CA GLU A 26 9.78 21.95 -1.19
C GLU A 26 8.52 21.86 -0.32
N ILE A 27 8.17 20.66 0.16
CA ILE A 27 7.04 20.45 1.07
C ILE A 27 7.29 21.15 2.41
N ILE A 28 8.45 20.92 3.04
CA ILE A 28 8.74 21.45 4.37
C ILE A 28 8.92 22.97 4.37
N LYS A 29 9.47 23.55 3.29
CA LYS A 29 9.63 25.02 3.16
C LYS A 29 8.31 25.78 3.14
N LYS A 30 7.21 25.12 2.77
CA LYS A 30 5.87 25.71 2.71
C LYS A 30 5.12 25.63 4.05
N GLN A 31 5.64 24.90 5.03
CA GLN A 31 5.00 24.75 6.33
C GLN A 31 5.35 25.91 7.26
N ASN A 32 4.34 26.45 7.96
CA ASN A 32 4.53 27.49 8.97
C ASN A 32 4.32 26.91 10.37
N LEU A 33 5.42 26.60 11.05
CA LEU A 33 5.39 25.91 12.34
C LEU A 33 5.10 26.87 13.50
N GLN A 34 4.25 26.44 14.42
CA GLN A 34 4.02 27.09 15.70
C GLN A 34 4.94 26.50 16.79
N PRO A 35 5.25 27.25 17.88
CA PRO A 35 6.12 26.77 18.95
C PRO A 35 5.66 25.46 19.63
N ASN A 36 4.37 25.14 19.55
CA ASN A 36 3.78 23.94 20.14
C ASN A 36 3.58 22.79 19.14
N ASP A 37 3.99 22.95 17.88
CA ASP A 37 3.87 21.89 16.88
C ASP A 37 4.86 20.76 17.20
N LEU A 38 4.40 19.53 17.00
CA LEU A 38 5.18 18.32 17.22
C LEU A 38 5.44 17.61 15.89
N LEU A 39 6.70 17.28 15.64
CA LEU A 39 7.05 16.35 14.57
C LEU A 39 6.91 14.93 15.10
N VAL A 40 6.01 14.16 14.48
CA VAL A 40 5.80 12.75 14.78
C VAL A 40 6.17 11.92 13.55
N SER A 41 6.88 10.81 13.77
CA SER A 41 7.22 9.86 12.72
C SER A 41 6.74 8.47 13.13
N PHE A 42 6.08 7.79 12.19
CA PHE A 42 5.59 6.43 12.34
C PHE A 42 6.30 5.53 11.34
N ASP A 43 6.61 4.31 11.76
CA ASP A 43 7.19 3.29 10.90
C ASP A 43 6.28 2.06 10.84
N VAL A 44 6.06 1.53 9.64
CA VAL A 44 5.21 0.36 9.44
C VAL A 44 6.08 -0.89 9.50
N ILE A 45 5.87 -1.68 10.53
CA ILE A 45 6.60 -2.95 10.71
C ILE A 45 6.04 -3.98 9.73
N SER A 46 6.93 -4.65 8.99
CA SER A 46 6.58 -5.84 8.19
C SER A 46 5.49 -5.59 7.14
N LEU A 47 5.53 -4.42 6.47
CA LEU A 47 4.50 -3.97 5.51
C LEU A 47 4.02 -5.07 4.53
N PHE A 48 4.94 -5.73 3.83
CA PHE A 48 4.56 -6.77 2.86
C PHE A 48 3.97 -8.00 3.53
N THR A 49 4.53 -8.47 4.64
CA THR A 49 4.07 -9.72 5.26
C THR A 49 2.80 -9.57 6.09
N GLN A 50 2.41 -8.34 6.43
CA GLN A 50 1.22 -8.08 7.27
C GLN A 50 0.07 -7.37 6.56
N VAL A 51 0.22 -6.95 5.29
CA VAL A 51 -0.89 -6.28 4.59
C VAL A 51 -2.13 -7.20 4.45
N PRO A 52 -3.32 -6.77 4.88
CA PRO A 52 -4.54 -7.57 4.77
C PRO A 52 -5.07 -7.55 3.34
N ILE A 53 -4.71 -8.56 2.54
CA ILE A 53 -5.01 -8.61 1.10
C ILE A 53 -6.50 -8.42 0.78
N LYS A 54 -7.40 -9.06 1.53
CA LYS A 54 -8.85 -8.94 1.29
C LYS A 54 -9.33 -7.50 1.49
N GLU A 55 -8.92 -6.88 2.59
CA GLU A 55 -9.28 -5.50 2.91
C GLU A 55 -8.68 -4.53 1.88
N ALA A 56 -7.42 -4.73 1.50
CA ALA A 56 -6.77 -3.95 0.45
C ALA A 56 -7.55 -4.00 -0.87
N LEU A 57 -8.00 -5.18 -1.30
CA LEU A 57 -8.78 -5.29 -2.53
C LEU A 57 -10.17 -4.66 -2.41
N THR A 58 -10.81 -4.75 -1.24
CA THR A 58 -12.07 -4.03 -0.97
C THR A 58 -11.87 -2.52 -1.01
N ALA A 59 -10.80 -2.00 -0.41
CA ALA A 59 -10.47 -0.58 -0.44
C ALA A 59 -10.23 -0.08 -1.88
N ILE A 60 -9.48 -0.85 -2.68
CA ILE A 60 -9.23 -0.55 -4.09
C ILE A 60 -10.55 -0.55 -4.89
N GLN A 61 -11.42 -1.55 -4.66
CA GLN A 61 -12.74 -1.63 -5.29
C GLN A 61 -13.60 -0.42 -4.96
N ASN A 62 -13.62 0.01 -3.71
CA ASN A 62 -14.46 1.12 -3.26
C ASN A 62 -13.98 2.47 -3.79
N LYS A 63 -12.65 2.70 -3.82
CA LYS A 63 -12.09 3.99 -4.22
C LYS A 63 -11.95 4.16 -5.72
N TYR A 64 -11.45 3.13 -6.41
CA TYR A 64 -11.06 3.24 -7.83
C TYR A 64 -11.98 2.49 -8.78
N ASN A 65 -12.81 1.59 -8.25
CA ASN A 65 -13.76 0.78 -9.02
C ASN A 65 -13.16 0.14 -10.29
N PRO A 66 -11.99 -0.54 -10.21
CA PRO A 66 -11.43 -1.23 -11.38
C PRO A 66 -12.35 -2.37 -11.85
N PRO A 67 -12.18 -2.83 -13.10
CA PRO A 67 -12.97 -3.96 -13.60
C PRO A 67 -12.82 -5.18 -12.69
N LYS A 68 -13.94 -5.81 -12.31
CA LYS A 68 -13.99 -6.93 -11.35
C LYS A 68 -12.98 -8.04 -11.64
N HIS A 69 -12.81 -8.41 -12.91
CA HIS A 69 -11.86 -9.45 -13.31
C HIS A 69 -10.40 -9.12 -12.97
N ILE A 70 -10.02 -7.84 -12.93
CA ILE A 70 -8.68 -7.41 -12.50
C ILE A 70 -8.48 -7.71 -11.02
N LEU A 71 -9.47 -7.41 -10.18
CA LEU A 71 -9.39 -7.71 -8.74
C LEU A 71 -9.46 -9.20 -8.45
N ASP A 72 -10.32 -9.94 -9.15
CA ASP A 72 -10.43 -11.39 -8.99
C ASP A 72 -9.09 -12.09 -9.33
N LEU A 73 -8.45 -11.70 -10.44
CA LEU A 73 -7.13 -12.19 -10.82
C LEU A 73 -6.05 -11.75 -9.84
N THR A 74 -6.11 -10.52 -9.34
CA THR A 74 -5.15 -9.99 -8.35
C THR A 74 -5.26 -10.78 -7.04
N ASN A 75 -6.47 -11.01 -6.55
CA ASN A 75 -6.73 -11.86 -5.39
C ASN A 75 -6.15 -13.26 -5.60
N HIS A 76 -6.41 -13.87 -6.76
CA HIS A 76 -5.90 -15.19 -7.09
C HIS A 76 -4.37 -15.23 -7.06
N CYS A 77 -3.70 -14.24 -7.67
CA CYS A 77 -2.24 -14.16 -7.70
C CYS A 77 -1.61 -13.96 -6.31
N LEU A 78 -2.28 -13.24 -5.40
CA LEU A 78 -1.72 -12.94 -4.08
C LEU A 78 -1.99 -14.07 -3.06
N THR A 79 -3.13 -14.76 -3.18
CA THR A 79 -3.56 -15.82 -2.23
C THR A 79 -3.06 -17.23 -2.59
N ASN A 80 -2.50 -17.42 -3.78
CA ASN A 80 -1.93 -18.69 -4.24
C ASN A 80 -0.40 -18.64 -4.34
N THR A 81 0.23 -18.04 -3.34
CA THR A 81 1.69 -17.94 -3.25
C THR A 81 2.26 -19.10 -2.44
N TYR A 82 3.22 -19.81 -3.02
CA TYR A 82 3.95 -20.91 -2.40
C TYR A 82 5.45 -20.64 -2.46
N PHE A 83 6.17 -21.03 -1.42
CA PHE A 83 7.64 -20.93 -1.37
C PHE A 83 8.25 -22.19 -0.76
N ILE A 84 9.54 -22.40 -1.02
CA ILE A 84 10.31 -23.52 -0.47
C ILE A 84 11.35 -22.97 0.50
N HIS A 85 11.40 -23.52 1.70
CA HIS A 85 12.44 -23.24 2.68
C HIS A 85 12.91 -24.56 3.31
N ASN A 86 14.23 -24.80 3.30
CA ASN A 86 14.84 -26.05 3.78
C ASN A 86 14.22 -27.33 3.19
N GLY A 87 13.91 -27.31 1.89
CA GLY A 87 13.30 -28.43 1.17
C GLY A 87 11.80 -28.63 1.46
N GLN A 88 11.21 -27.89 2.40
CA GLN A 88 9.79 -27.95 2.71
C GLN A 88 9.00 -26.89 1.94
N ARG A 89 7.83 -27.27 1.41
CA ARG A 89 6.89 -26.35 0.75
C ARG A 89 5.98 -25.70 1.77
N TYR A 90 5.79 -24.39 1.62
CA TYR A 90 4.91 -23.57 2.44
C TYR A 90 3.97 -22.77 1.55
N LYS A 91 2.77 -22.49 2.07
CA LYS A 91 1.84 -21.53 1.49
C LYS A 91 1.87 -20.27 2.32
N GLN A 92 2.03 -19.12 1.68
CA GLN A 92 1.85 -17.84 2.35
C GLN A 92 0.35 -17.60 2.56
N ILE A 93 -0.05 -17.43 3.82
CA ILE A 93 -1.46 -17.27 4.23
C ILE A 93 -1.86 -15.80 4.40
N GLU A 94 -0.90 -14.93 4.70
CA GLU A 94 -1.09 -13.52 5.00
C GLU A 94 -0.03 -12.67 4.29
N GLY A 95 -0.36 -11.39 4.09
CA GLY A 95 0.51 -10.45 3.42
C GLY A 95 0.60 -10.64 1.90
N ALA A 96 1.29 -9.69 1.28
CA ALA A 96 1.70 -9.74 -0.10
C ALA A 96 3.05 -10.47 -0.24
N PRO A 97 3.23 -11.32 -1.26
CA PRO A 97 4.46 -12.07 -1.44
C PRO A 97 5.62 -11.15 -1.85
N MET A 98 6.71 -11.20 -1.10
CA MET A 98 7.92 -10.44 -1.44
C MET A 98 8.45 -10.87 -2.81
N GLY A 99 8.84 -9.90 -3.64
CA GLY A 99 9.32 -10.14 -5.01
C GLY A 99 8.23 -10.20 -6.09
N SER A 100 6.94 -10.22 -5.72
CA SER A 100 5.86 -10.06 -6.70
C SER A 100 5.76 -8.60 -7.18
N SER A 101 5.58 -8.41 -8.49
CA SER A 101 5.34 -7.09 -9.08
C SER A 101 4.05 -6.42 -8.59
N LEU A 102 3.13 -7.18 -7.97
CA LEU A 102 1.87 -6.67 -7.43
C LEU A 102 2.04 -6.12 -6.01
N SER A 103 2.94 -6.70 -5.22
CA SER A 103 3.08 -6.39 -3.80
C SER A 103 3.27 -4.90 -3.52
N PRO A 104 4.22 -4.18 -4.13
CA PRO A 104 4.39 -2.74 -3.88
C PRO A 104 3.15 -1.92 -4.24
N ILE A 105 2.45 -2.30 -5.31
CA ILE A 105 1.24 -1.59 -5.78
C ILE A 105 0.11 -1.76 -4.76
N ILE A 106 -0.14 -3.00 -4.33
CA ILE A 106 -1.21 -3.32 -3.39
C ILE A 106 -0.93 -2.75 -2.01
N THR A 107 0.32 -2.79 -1.54
CA THR A 107 0.67 -2.16 -0.26
C THR A 107 0.52 -0.66 -0.31
N ASN A 108 0.94 0.03 -1.39
CA ASN A 108 0.79 1.48 -1.46
C ASN A 108 -0.69 1.90 -1.48
N LEU A 109 -1.51 1.19 -2.26
CA LEU A 109 -2.95 1.44 -2.30
C LEU A 109 -3.63 1.16 -0.96
N TYR A 110 -3.20 0.13 -0.25
CA TYR A 110 -3.68 -0.13 1.11
C TYR A 110 -3.23 0.95 2.09
N MET A 111 -1.98 1.38 2.03
CA MET A 111 -1.43 2.40 2.92
C MET A 111 -2.13 3.74 2.75
N GLU A 112 -2.51 4.10 1.53
CA GLU A 112 -3.32 5.30 1.28
C GLU A 112 -4.71 5.21 1.94
N HIS A 113 -5.37 4.05 1.85
CA HIS A 113 -6.64 3.82 2.54
C HIS A 113 -6.46 3.86 4.06
N PHE A 114 -5.42 3.23 4.57
CA PHE A 114 -5.09 3.21 5.99
C PHE A 114 -4.82 4.62 6.54
N GLU A 115 -3.98 5.39 5.85
CA GLU A 115 -3.65 6.77 6.21
C GLU A 115 -4.89 7.66 6.23
N THR A 116 -5.72 7.59 5.18
CA THR A 116 -6.97 8.37 5.09
C THR A 116 -7.87 8.05 6.28
N ASN A 117 -8.10 6.76 6.56
CA ASN A 117 -8.94 6.34 7.68
C ASN A 117 -8.37 6.75 9.04
N ALA A 118 -7.04 6.75 9.19
CA ALA A 118 -6.40 7.13 10.44
C ALA A 118 -6.54 8.64 10.71
N LEU A 119 -6.37 9.46 9.67
CA LEU A 119 -6.56 10.90 9.75
C LEU A 119 -8.04 11.26 10.00
N ASP A 120 -8.97 10.63 9.28
CA ASP A 120 -10.41 10.88 9.44
C ASP A 120 -10.94 10.53 10.84
N LYS A 121 -10.31 9.56 11.51
CA LYS A 121 -10.68 9.12 12.86
C LYS A 121 -9.91 9.83 13.97
N SER A 122 -8.89 10.61 13.64
CA SER A 122 -8.16 11.38 14.63
C SER A 122 -9.04 12.54 15.11
N GLU A 123 -9.36 12.58 16.40
CA GLU A 123 -9.99 13.76 17.01
C GLU A 123 -8.99 14.92 16.94
N HIS A 124 -9.46 16.09 16.48
CA HIS A 124 -8.70 17.34 16.48
C HIS A 124 -8.60 17.95 17.88
#